data_AF-A0A2V9V3C9-F1
#
_entry.id   AF-A0A2V9V3C9-F1
#
_cell.length_a   1.000
_cell.length_b   1.000
_cell.length_c   1.000
_cell.angle_alpha   90.00
_cell.angle_beta   90.00
_cell.angle_gamma   90.00
#
_symmetry.space_group_name_H-M   'P 1'
#
loop_
_entity.id
_entity.type
_entity.pdbx_description
1 polymer ?
#
loop_
_entity_poly.entity_id
_entity_poly.type
_entity_poly.pdbx_seq_one_letter_code
_entity_poly.pdbx_strand_id
1 'polypeptide(L)' 'MKVLVTGSSGLVGTALASALASAGHTVCRLVRPQSATNKGSKDGFAVAWDPATGELGGA' A
#
# COMPACT_ATOMS: atom_id res chain seq x y z
N MET A 1 13.72 -3.29 -5.18
CA MET A 1 13.24 -4.48 -4.45
C MET A 1 11.72 -4.45 -4.35
N LYS A 2 11.06 -5.55 -4.00
CA LYS A 2 9.61 -5.60 -3.75
C LYS A 2 9.35 -5.39 -2.25
N VAL A 3 8.57 -4.38 -1.88
CA VAL A 3 8.33 -3.97 -0.49
C VAL A 3 6.83 -3.87 -0.23
N LEU A 4 6.34 -4.60 0.78
CA LEU A 4 4.97 -4.46 1.28
C LEU A 4 4.93 -3.40 2.38
N VAL A 5 4.02 -2.43 2.27
CA VAL A 5 3.85 -1.34 3.25
C VAL A 5 2.43 -1.39 3.82
N THR A 6 2.34 -1.61 5.12
CA THR A 6 1.10 -1.45 5.90
C THR A 6 0.93 0.00 6.35
N GLY A 7 -0.30 0.46 6.59
CA GLY A 7 -0.52 1.84 7.03
C GLY A 7 -0.10 2.89 6.00
N SER A 8 -0.04 2.51 4.72
CA SER A 8 0.46 3.32 3.62
C SER A 8 -0.35 4.60 3.34
N SER A 9 -1.57 4.69 3.88
CA SER A 9 -2.42 5.89 3.81
C SER A 9 -2.21 6.86 4.98
N GLY A 10 -1.37 6.52 5.95
CA GLY A 10 -1.03 7.39 7.08
C GLY A 10 0.15 8.30 6.79
N LEU A 11 0.41 9.25 7.70
CA LEU A 11 1.46 10.27 7.58
C LEU A 11 2.83 9.68 7.17
N VAL A 12 3.30 8.67 7.89
CA VAL A 12 4.59 8.01 7.62
C VAL A 12 4.51 7.11 6.40
N GLY A 13 3.44 6.33 6.27
CA GLY A 13 3.28 5.36 5.20
C GLY A 13 3.25 5.99 3.81
N THR A 14 2.66 7.19 3.68
CA THR A 14 2.64 7.94 2.42
C THR A 14 4.03 8.45 2.04
N ALA A 15 4.76 9.08 2.98
CA ALA A 15 6.11 9.56 2.73
C ALA A 15 7.08 8.41 2.40
N LEU A 16 6.98 7.29 3.12
CA LEU A 16 7.78 6.10 2.89
C LEU A 16 7.51 5.48 1.51
N ALA A 17 6.25 5.32 1.13
CA ALA A 17 5.89 4.76 -0.18
C ALA A 17 6.46 5.62 -1.33
N SER A 18 6.35 6.94 -1.23
CA SER A 18 6.89 7.86 -2.24
C SER A 18 8.42 7.81 -2.32
N ALA A 19 9.11 7.74 -1.17
CA ALA A 19 10.57 7.61 -1.13
C ALA A 19 11.05 6.28 -1.75
N LEU A 20 10.39 5.16 -1.41
CA LEU A 20 10.72 3.85 -1.96
C LEU A 20 10.46 3.79 -3.48
N ALA A 21 9.33 4.33 -3.94
CA ALA A 21 9.02 4.41 -5.37
C ALA A 21 10.05 5.26 -6.13
N SER A 22 10.42 6.41 -5.58
CA SER A 22 11.44 7.30 -6.16
C SER A 22 12.84 6.66 -6.20
N ALA A 23 13.14 5.77 -5.25
CA ALA A 23 14.35 4.94 -5.24
C ALA A 23 14.28 3.73 -6.22
N GLY A 24 13.22 3.62 -7.03
CA GLY A 24 13.05 2.54 -8.01
C GLY A 24 12.61 1.21 -7.40
N HIS A 25 12.02 1.22 -6.20
CA HIS A 25 11.47 0.02 -5.59
C HIS A 25 10.01 -0.21 -6.02
N THR A 26 9.63 -1.49 -6.10
CA THR A 26 8.23 -1.88 -6.32
C THR A 26 7.52 -1.89 -4.97
N VAL A 27 6.65 -0.92 -4.75
CA VAL A 27 5.87 -0.81 -3.52
C VAL A 27 4.51 -1.46 -3.70
N CYS A 28 4.19 -2.38 -2.80
CA CYS A 28 2.87 -2.97 -2.62
C CYS A 28 2.28 -2.41 -1.34
N ARG A 29 1.08 -1.83 -1.41
CA ARG A 29 0.42 -1.19 -0.26
C ARG A 29 -0.68 -2.09 0.26
N LEU A 30 -0.63 -2.47 1.53
CA LEU A 30 -1.67 -3.26 2.16
C LEU A 30 -2.75 -2.33 2.73
N VAL A 31 -3.96 -2.42 2.18
CA VAL A 31 -5.05 -1.47 2.48
C VAL A 31 -6.29 -2.20 2.99
N ARG A 32 -6.93 -1.64 4.02
CA ARG A 32 -8.23 -2.13 4.48
C ARG A 32 -9.36 -1.54 3.62
N PRO A 33 -10.49 -2.25 3.44
CA PRO A 33 -11.64 -1.76 2.67
C PRO A 33 -12.14 -0.37 3.09
N GLN A 34 -12.09 -0.09 4.39
CA GLN A 34 -12.50 1.17 5.01
C GLN A 34 -11.44 2.29 4.97
N SER A 35 -10.19 1.98 4.58
CA SER A 35 -9.18 3.00 4.40
C SER A 35 -9.47 3.73 3.09
N ALA A 36 -9.82 5.03 3.19
CA ALA A 36 -9.94 5.92 2.05
C ALA A 36 -8.63 5.86 1.23
N THR A 37 -8.67 5.13 0.13
CA THR A 37 -7.54 5.00 -0.77
C THR A 37 -7.81 5.92 -1.94
N ASN A 38 -6.92 6.90 -2.14
CA ASN A 38 -6.82 7.56 -3.43
C ASN A 38 -6.51 6.46 -4.45
N LYS A 39 -7.50 6.09 -5.27
CA LYS A 39 -7.44 5.02 -6.29
C LYS A 39 -6.38 5.25 -7.38
N GLY A 40 -5.52 6.25 -7.25
CA GLY A 40 -4.52 6.64 -8.25
C GLY A 40 -3.19 7.12 -7.68
N SER A 41 -2.77 6.67 -6.48
CA SER A 41 -1.41 6.98 -6.02
C SER A 41 -0.39 6.37 -6.97
N LYS A 42 0.47 7.20 -7.57
CA LYS A 42 1.51 6.80 -8.53
C LYS A 42 2.62 5.94 -7.90
N ASP A 43 2.61 5.81 -6.58
CA ASP A 43 3.67 5.16 -5.78
C ASP A 43 3.49 3.63 -5.63
N GLY A 44 2.65 2.98 -6.46
CA GLY A 44 2.52 1.51 -6.50
C GLY A 44 1.10 0.97 -6.35
N PHE A 45 0.98 -0.36 -6.48
CA PHE A 45 -0.31 -1.06 -6.44
C PHE A 45 -0.77 -1.34 -5.00
N ALA A 46 -2.09 -1.47 -4.82
CA ALA A 46 -2.70 -1.74 -3.53
C ALA A 46 -3.28 -3.15 -3.51
N VAL A 47 -3.07 -3.86 -2.40
CA VAL A 47 -3.66 -5.16 -2.09
C VAL A 47 -4.67 -4.96 -0.98
N ALA A 48 -5.92 -5.36 -1.24
CA ALA A 48 -6.97 -5.33 -0.25
C ALA A 48 -6.69 -6.38 0.83
N TRP A 49 -6.85 -6.02 2.10
CA TRP A 49 -6.74 -6.93 3.22
C TRP A 49 -8.04 -6.93 4.02
N ASP A 50 -8.61 -8.13 4.19
CA ASP A 50 -9.72 -8.36 5.10
C ASP A 50 -9.18 -8.68 6.51
N PRO A 51 -9.41 -7.81 7.51
CA PRO A 51 -8.94 -8.04 8.86
C PRO A 51 -9.72 -9.13 9.62
N ALA A 52 -10.93 -9.48 9.18
CA ALA A 52 -11.77 -10.50 9.81
C ALA A 52 -11.40 -11.90 9.36
N THR A 53 -11.10 -12.09 8.06
CA THR A 53 -10.72 -13.39 7.51
C THR A 53 -9.20 -13.59 7.40
N GLY A 54 -8.43 -12.49 7.46
CA GLY A 54 -6.99 -12.51 7.21
C GLY A 54 -6.63 -12.60 5.72
N GLU A 55 -7.63 -12.58 4.83
CA GLU A 55 -7.43 -12.72 3.40
C GLU A 55 -6.77 -11.49 2.79
N LEU A 56 -5.85 -11.75 1.87
CA LEU A 56 -5.22 -10.76 1.03
C LEU A 56 -5.79 -10.93 -0.38
N GLY A 57 -6.51 -9.92 -0.86
CA GLY A 57 -7.04 -9.88 -2.23
C GLY A 57 -5.87 -9.88 -3.22
N GLY A 58 -5.54 -11.06 -3.71
CA GLY A 58 -4.45 -11.29 -4.66
C GLY A 58 -4.63 -10.50 -5.96
N ALA A 59 -3.50 -10.04 -6.48
CA ALA A 59 -3.34 -9.29 -7.73
C ALA A 59 -3.93 -10.01 -8.96
#